data_AF-A0A969S0S4-F1
#
_entry.id   AF-A0A969S0S4-F1
#
_cell.length_a   1.000
_cell.length_b   1.000
_cell.length_c   1.000
_cell.angle_alpha   90.00
_cell.angle_beta   90.00
_cell.angle_gamma   90.00
#
_symmetry.space_group_name_H-M   'P 1'
#
loop_
_entity.id
_entity.type
_entity.pdbx_description
1 polymer ?
#
loop_
_entity_poly.entity_id
_entity_poly.type
_entity_poly.pdbx_seq_one_letter_code
_entity_poly.pdbx_strand_id
1 'polypeptide(L)'
;MTAVPAPRQPSQPSDLPGGNLPPDITPVFALKELVSRLHREQTKIQDLLSSLGFALRSFKNLNQFLELTPLIASRVTDADGGALVLYKPNGQVRLERLHCQDSRCQDVKAAIESAARQLTATAPIPAYGKMAADTSNRTAALDYHVNHFLGSTVQLFGTAILTKNVERGRLYVFSRDPEYAWTETRQKLVRLVADQTAVAIENDELTVELRKKERLDRELEIGAEIQLQLLPRQCPKIDGIELAALCRTASRVGGDYYDFIPVNYDARLAKKTGRMNTGHWSLAIGDVMGKGVPAGLIMTMLRGMLRAEVLNAHSPARILQHLNHVMYADLENSNRFVTLFYSEYNAKTRTLCYSNAAHNPPLLWQAATGTLKRLDTLGMLIGLDINSQYHEAQVQLQPGDTIIYYTDGFTDAASQNGDRFDEESLARHFQWACRHCETPQAILEYLFNQVQQFIGAERHNEDDMTLIVMQVKPEA
;
A
#
# COMPACT_ATOMS: atom_id res chain seq x y z
N MET A 1 34.03 -63.79 -5.89
CA MET A 1 34.77 -65.03 -5.53
C MET A 1 35.01 -65.04 -4.03
N THR A 2 35.14 -66.22 -3.43
CA THR A 2 35.24 -66.44 -1.97
C THR A 2 36.63 -66.91 -1.55
N ALA A 3 37.24 -66.24 -0.57
CA ALA A 3 38.25 -66.75 0.37
C ALA A 3 38.34 -65.68 1.50
N VAL A 4 38.09 -65.90 2.80
CA VAL A 4 38.36 -67.01 3.76
C VAL A 4 39.81 -66.96 4.31
N PRO A 5 40.00 -66.83 5.65
CA PRO A 5 41.31 -66.58 6.29
C PRO A 5 41.94 -67.81 6.95
N ALA A 6 43.21 -67.70 7.36
CA ALA A 6 43.93 -68.63 8.24
C ALA A 6 45.18 -67.94 8.87
N PRO A 7 45.82 -68.51 9.91
CA PRO A 7 45.24 -68.95 11.18
C PRO A 7 45.99 -68.34 12.40
N ARG A 8 45.82 -68.91 13.62
CA ARG A 8 46.28 -68.38 14.92
C ARG A 8 47.22 -69.36 15.66
N GLN A 9 47.76 -68.91 16.81
CA GLN A 9 48.41 -69.66 17.93
C GLN A 9 49.85 -70.19 17.72
N PRO A 10 50.62 -70.47 18.82
CA PRO A 10 50.38 -70.20 20.26
C PRO A 10 51.21 -68.95 20.73
N SER A 11 51.77 -68.68 21.93
CA SER A 11 51.96 -69.38 23.24
C SER A 11 52.05 -68.36 24.42
N GLN A 12 52.27 -68.85 25.66
CA GLN A 12 52.75 -68.13 26.87
C GLN A 12 53.67 -69.11 27.68
N PRO A 13 54.11 -68.88 28.95
CA PRO A 13 54.33 -67.66 29.77
C PRO A 13 55.72 -67.63 30.48
N SER A 14 56.05 -66.57 31.24
CA SER A 14 56.85 -66.61 32.50
C SER A 14 56.68 -65.32 33.33
N ASP A 15 57.09 -65.31 34.60
CA ASP A 15 56.60 -64.38 35.64
C ASP A 15 57.50 -63.17 36.04
N LEU A 16 56.84 -62.00 36.23
CA LEU A 16 57.02 -61.00 37.31
C LEU A 16 58.41 -60.32 37.54
N PRO A 17 58.54 -59.26 38.40
CA PRO A 17 57.54 -58.47 39.12
C PRO A 17 57.62 -56.91 38.91
N GLY A 18 56.60 -56.20 39.39
CA GLY A 18 56.78 -54.97 40.18
C GLY A 18 56.94 -53.60 39.46
N GLY A 19 55.85 -52.84 39.38
CA GLY A 19 55.88 -51.39 39.09
C GLY A 19 54.51 -50.73 39.32
N ASN A 20 54.45 -49.66 40.10
CA ASN A 20 53.20 -48.97 40.40
C ASN A 20 52.67 -48.22 39.17
N LEU A 21 51.39 -48.43 38.84
CA LEU A 21 50.61 -47.64 37.90
C LEU A 21 49.41 -47.00 38.63
N PRO A 22 48.84 -45.88 38.13
CA PRO A 22 47.64 -45.26 38.71
C PRO A 22 46.42 -46.19 38.67
N PRO A 23 45.41 -45.97 39.54
CA PRO A 23 44.27 -46.88 39.63
C PRO A 23 43.44 -46.95 38.34
N ASP A 24 42.96 -48.15 38.01
CA ASP A 24 42.15 -48.41 36.82
C ASP A 24 40.93 -47.47 36.73
N ILE A 25 40.93 -46.60 35.71
CA ILE A 25 39.73 -45.86 35.31
C ILE A 25 38.78 -46.87 34.68
N THR A 26 37.93 -47.48 35.51
CA THR A 26 36.95 -48.47 35.04
C THR A 26 36.15 -47.92 33.85
N PRO A 27 35.92 -48.70 32.78
CA PRO A 27 35.23 -48.18 31.58
C PRO A 27 33.85 -47.56 31.86
N VAL A 28 33.18 -48.02 32.92
CA VAL A 28 31.89 -47.48 33.40
C VAL A 28 32.04 -46.05 33.93
N PHE A 29 33.16 -45.71 34.59
CA PHE A 29 33.42 -44.33 35.06
C PHE A 29 33.70 -43.41 33.87
N ALA A 30 34.60 -43.80 32.96
CA ALA A 30 34.90 -43.04 31.74
C ALA A 30 33.63 -42.80 30.89
N LEU A 31 32.78 -43.81 30.72
CA LEU A 31 31.51 -43.69 30.00
C LEU A 31 30.53 -42.74 30.72
N LYS A 32 30.39 -42.85 32.04
CA LYS A 32 29.54 -41.92 32.83
C LYS A 32 30.02 -40.48 32.70
N GLU A 33 31.34 -40.24 32.74
CA GLU A 33 31.88 -38.90 32.60
C GLU A 33 31.68 -38.35 31.19
N LEU A 34 31.90 -39.16 30.15
CA LEU A 34 31.68 -38.78 28.75
C LEU A 34 30.21 -38.44 28.47
N VAL A 35 29.26 -39.26 28.95
CA VAL A 35 27.81 -38.95 28.89
C VAL A 35 27.50 -37.66 29.65
N SER A 36 28.13 -37.44 30.81
CA SER A 36 27.96 -36.22 31.60
C SER A 36 28.61 -34.98 30.97
N ARG A 37 29.58 -35.13 30.07
CA ARG A 37 30.13 -34.03 29.25
C ARG A 37 29.18 -33.72 28.08
N LEU A 38 28.78 -34.73 27.31
CA LEU A 38 27.83 -34.61 26.19
C LEU A 38 26.51 -33.95 26.61
N HIS A 39 25.94 -34.34 27.75
CA HIS A 39 24.69 -33.74 28.24
C HIS A 39 24.86 -32.26 28.59
N ARG A 40 25.98 -31.86 29.18
CA ARG A 40 26.27 -30.44 29.48
C ARG A 40 26.49 -29.60 28.23
N GLU A 41 27.13 -30.15 27.19
CA GLU A 41 27.21 -29.48 25.88
C GLU A 41 25.82 -29.35 25.23
N GLN A 42 24.99 -30.39 25.30
CA GLN A 42 23.63 -30.37 24.76
C GLN A 42 22.77 -29.29 25.43
N THR A 43 22.80 -29.17 26.77
CA THR A 43 22.11 -28.10 27.50
C THR A 43 22.66 -26.72 27.11
N LYS A 44 23.98 -26.53 27.10
CA LYS A 44 24.64 -25.28 26.68
C LYS A 44 24.19 -24.83 25.28
N ILE A 45 24.11 -25.77 24.33
CA ILE A 45 23.62 -25.50 22.96
C ILE A 45 22.14 -25.10 22.99
N GLN A 46 21.29 -25.81 23.74
CA GLN A 46 19.87 -25.47 23.87
C GLN A 46 19.65 -24.09 24.50
N ASP A 47 20.39 -23.73 25.55
CA ASP A 47 20.31 -22.41 26.19
C ASP A 47 20.77 -21.28 25.28
N LEU A 48 21.83 -21.48 24.49
CA LEU A 48 22.31 -20.49 23.52
C LEU A 48 21.34 -20.33 22.34
N LEU A 49 20.73 -21.41 21.85
CA LEU A 49 19.70 -21.34 20.81
C LEU A 49 18.39 -20.74 21.31
N SER A 50 18.01 -21.00 22.56
CA SER A 50 16.90 -20.32 23.25
C SER A 50 17.19 -18.81 23.41
N SER A 51 18.42 -18.46 23.77
CA SER A 51 18.89 -17.07 23.87
C SER A 51 18.88 -16.34 22.52
N LEU A 52 19.29 -17.01 21.43
CA LEU A 52 19.15 -16.51 20.06
C LEU A 52 17.67 -16.32 19.69
N GLY A 53 16.83 -17.31 20.00
CA GLY A 53 15.37 -17.25 19.86
C GLY A 53 14.69 -16.17 20.71
N PHE A 54 15.32 -15.70 21.79
CA PHE A 54 14.88 -14.54 22.57
C PHE A 54 15.38 -13.22 21.96
N ALA A 55 16.65 -13.16 21.56
CA ALA A 55 17.26 -12.01 20.89
C ALA A 55 16.45 -11.57 19.67
N LEU A 56 16.08 -12.50 18.79
CA LEU A 56 15.25 -12.26 17.60
C LEU A 56 13.89 -11.62 17.91
N ARG A 57 13.30 -11.93 19.08
CA ARG A 57 12.01 -11.37 19.54
C ARG A 57 12.17 -10.08 20.33
N SER A 58 13.37 -9.76 20.80
CA SER A 58 13.67 -8.61 21.66
C SER A 58 14.22 -7.42 20.87
N PHE A 59 15.07 -7.66 19.86
CA PHE A 59 15.74 -6.59 19.11
C PHE A 59 14.83 -5.91 18.08
N LYS A 60 14.22 -4.79 18.47
CA LYS A 60 13.56 -3.83 17.56
C LYS A 60 14.53 -3.02 16.68
N ASN A 61 15.80 -3.42 16.60
CA ASN A 61 16.87 -2.72 15.88
C ASN A 61 17.84 -3.76 15.30
N LEU A 62 17.78 -3.95 13.98
CA LEU A 62 18.63 -4.90 13.26
C LEU A 62 20.12 -4.73 13.57
N ASN A 63 20.60 -3.49 13.74
CA ASN A 63 22.03 -3.22 13.99
C ASN A 63 22.55 -3.88 15.28
N GLN A 64 21.73 -3.95 16.33
CA GLN A 64 22.09 -4.61 17.60
C GLN A 64 22.10 -6.13 17.46
N PHE A 65 21.22 -6.68 16.62
CA PHE A 65 21.25 -8.10 16.30
C PHE A 65 22.50 -8.47 15.50
N LEU A 66 22.82 -7.71 14.44
CA LEU A 66 24.01 -7.92 13.60
C LEU A 66 25.34 -7.74 14.37
N GLU A 67 25.36 -6.90 15.41
CA GLU A 67 26.47 -6.80 16.37
C GLU A 67 26.74 -8.11 17.13
N LEU A 68 25.68 -8.86 17.44
CA LEU A 68 25.75 -10.08 18.24
C LEU A 68 25.86 -11.35 17.38
N THR A 69 25.43 -11.34 16.11
CA THR A 69 25.55 -12.49 15.19
C THR A 69 26.92 -13.20 15.24
N PRO A 70 28.09 -12.51 15.14
CA PRO A 70 29.39 -13.20 15.13
C PRO A 70 29.83 -13.68 16.52
N LEU A 71 29.40 -13.01 17.58
CA LEU A 71 29.61 -13.41 18.98
C LEU A 71 28.79 -14.66 19.34
N ILE A 72 27.56 -14.76 18.84
CA ILE A 72 26.72 -15.95 19.05
C ILE A 72 27.30 -17.12 18.23
N ALA A 73 27.67 -16.90 16.97
CA ALA A 73 28.22 -17.93 16.09
C ALA A 73 29.51 -18.59 16.63
N SER A 74 30.42 -17.78 17.18
CA SER A 74 31.63 -18.27 17.87
C SER A 74 31.29 -19.02 19.16
N ARG A 75 30.40 -18.48 20.01
CA ARG A 75 30.00 -19.13 21.29
C ARG A 75 29.22 -20.43 21.13
N VAL A 76 28.41 -20.61 20.08
CA VAL A 76 27.70 -21.90 19.86
C VAL A 76 28.61 -22.99 19.28
N THR A 77 29.80 -22.63 18.78
CA THR A 77 30.75 -23.59 18.21
C THR A 77 32.01 -23.80 19.05
N ASP A 78 32.21 -22.96 20.08
CA ASP A 78 33.44 -22.84 20.87
C ASP A 78 34.68 -22.52 20.02
N ALA A 79 34.53 -21.50 19.16
CA ALA A 79 35.57 -20.98 18.27
C ALA A 79 36.04 -19.57 18.69
N ASP A 80 37.27 -19.20 18.35
CA ASP A 80 37.95 -17.96 18.75
C ASP A 80 37.22 -16.67 18.35
N GLY A 81 36.46 -16.71 17.25
CA GLY A 81 35.78 -15.54 16.70
C GLY A 81 34.92 -15.80 15.47
N GLY A 82 34.31 -14.74 14.97
CA GLY A 82 33.48 -14.76 13.77
C GLY A 82 33.34 -13.38 13.13
N ALA A 83 33.03 -13.36 11.84
CA ALA A 83 32.89 -12.16 11.03
C ALA A 83 31.62 -12.21 10.18
N LEU A 84 30.87 -11.12 10.16
CA LEU A 84 29.67 -10.93 9.37
C LEU A 84 29.95 -9.96 8.22
N VAL A 85 29.90 -10.47 7.00
CA VAL A 85 29.98 -9.67 5.76
C VAL A 85 28.56 -9.51 5.22
N LEU A 86 28.18 -8.29 4.82
CA LEU A 86 26.90 -8.03 4.13
C LEU A 86 27.14 -7.48 2.73
N TYR A 87 26.24 -7.84 1.81
CA TYR A 87 26.19 -7.37 0.44
C TYR A 87 25.12 -6.27 0.36
N LYS A 88 25.52 -5.04 0.03
CA LYS A 88 24.61 -3.88 -0.06
C LYS A 88 23.95 -3.83 -1.46
N PRO A 89 22.72 -3.29 -1.61
CA PRO A 89 22.02 -3.26 -2.90
C PRO A 89 22.74 -2.52 -4.03
N ASN A 90 23.68 -1.63 -3.72
CA ASN A 90 24.55 -0.94 -4.68
C ASN A 90 25.75 -1.80 -5.16
N GLY A 91 25.79 -3.08 -4.82
CA GLY A 91 26.87 -4.00 -5.19
C GLY A 91 28.11 -3.95 -4.29
N GLN A 92 28.13 -3.13 -3.23
CA GLN A 92 29.25 -3.08 -2.29
C GLN A 92 29.26 -4.29 -1.34
N VAL A 93 30.42 -4.93 -1.19
CA VAL A 93 30.67 -5.96 -0.17
C VAL A 93 31.32 -5.28 1.03
N ARG A 94 30.77 -5.47 2.24
CA ARG A 94 31.28 -4.82 3.46
C ARG A 94 31.36 -5.80 4.62
N LEU A 95 32.51 -5.81 5.32
CA LEU A 95 32.59 -6.34 6.68
C LEU A 95 31.69 -5.47 7.57
N GLU A 96 30.55 -6.01 7.98
CA GLU A 96 29.60 -5.29 8.83
C GLU A 96 30.06 -5.35 10.28
N ARG A 97 30.41 -6.55 10.77
CA ARG A 97 30.83 -6.80 12.16
C ARG A 97 31.87 -7.93 12.27
N LEU A 98 32.69 -7.86 13.31
CA LEU A 98 33.72 -8.84 13.66
C LEU A 98 33.70 -9.01 15.20
N HIS A 99 33.73 -10.25 15.68
CA HIS A 99 33.91 -10.57 17.10
C HIS A 99 35.10 -11.51 17.26
N CYS A 100 35.88 -11.29 18.32
CA CYS A 100 36.94 -12.20 18.76
C CYS A 100 37.01 -12.24 20.29
N GLN A 101 37.20 -13.43 20.83
CA GLN A 101 37.34 -13.67 22.26
C GLN A 101 38.61 -13.02 22.83
N ASP A 102 39.67 -12.98 22.03
CA ASP A 102 41.04 -12.66 22.47
C ASP A 102 41.61 -11.35 21.90
N SER A 103 40.78 -10.54 21.23
CA SER A 103 41.13 -9.29 20.50
C SER A 103 42.19 -9.38 19.37
N ARG A 104 42.95 -10.48 19.28
CA ARG A 104 44.07 -10.69 18.34
C ARG A 104 43.61 -11.09 16.93
N CYS A 105 42.86 -10.25 16.23
CA CYS A 105 42.25 -10.57 14.92
C CYS A 105 42.50 -9.53 13.81
N GLN A 106 43.61 -8.80 13.87
CA GLN A 106 43.94 -7.77 12.87
C GLN A 106 44.20 -8.37 11.47
N ASP A 107 44.78 -9.56 11.43
CA ASP A 107 44.94 -10.44 10.28
C ASP A 107 43.59 -10.84 9.66
N VAL A 108 42.66 -11.41 10.45
CA VAL A 108 41.34 -11.82 9.97
C VAL A 108 40.53 -10.63 9.47
N LYS A 109 40.62 -9.50 10.18
CA LYS A 109 40.03 -8.23 9.74
C LYS A 109 40.60 -7.79 8.40
N ALA A 110 41.93 -7.73 8.28
CA ALA A 110 42.61 -7.28 7.07
C ALA A 110 42.33 -8.19 5.86
N ALA A 111 42.30 -9.51 6.07
CA ALA A 111 41.93 -10.50 5.05
C ALA A 111 40.54 -10.23 4.47
N ILE A 112 39.53 -10.11 5.33
CA ILE A 112 38.14 -9.91 4.91
C ILE A 112 37.92 -8.50 4.33
N GLU A 113 38.52 -7.45 4.91
CA GLU A 113 38.46 -6.09 4.34
C GLU A 113 39.23 -5.96 3.02
N SER A 114 40.27 -6.77 2.78
CA SER A 114 40.96 -6.85 1.50
C SER A 114 40.08 -7.51 0.43
N ALA A 115 39.57 -8.72 0.73
CA ALA A 115 38.68 -9.46 -0.16
C ALA A 115 37.41 -8.67 -0.52
N ALA A 116 36.76 -8.04 0.47
CA ALA A 116 35.58 -7.20 0.26
C ALA A 116 35.85 -5.98 -0.66
N ARG A 117 37.04 -5.36 -0.56
CA ARG A 117 37.45 -4.27 -1.47
C ARG A 117 37.70 -4.78 -2.89
N GLN A 118 38.38 -5.92 -3.06
CA GLN A 118 38.64 -6.52 -4.38
C GLN A 118 37.34 -6.85 -5.12
N LEU A 119 36.34 -7.39 -4.42
CA LEU A 119 35.01 -7.70 -4.99
C LEU A 119 34.15 -6.46 -5.26
N THR A 120 34.30 -5.41 -4.45
CA THR A 120 33.60 -4.14 -4.68
C THR A 120 34.17 -3.38 -5.89
N ALA A 121 35.45 -3.60 -6.22
CA ALA A 121 36.12 -2.96 -7.36
C ALA A 121 35.88 -3.65 -8.72
N THR A 122 35.31 -4.85 -8.75
CA THR A 122 35.26 -5.71 -9.96
C THR A 122 33.87 -5.89 -10.57
N ALA A 123 32.80 -5.36 -9.95
CA ALA A 123 31.42 -5.55 -10.41
C ALA A 123 30.70 -4.24 -10.77
N PRO A 124 30.29 -4.02 -12.04
CA PRO A 124 29.34 -2.96 -12.41
C PRO A 124 27.91 -3.33 -11.97
N ILE A 125 27.05 -2.32 -11.78
CA ILE A 125 25.68 -2.48 -11.25
C ILE A 125 24.80 -3.28 -12.24
N PRO A 126 24.27 -4.46 -11.88
CA PRO A 126 23.25 -5.14 -12.67
C PRO A 126 21.87 -4.52 -12.41
N ALA A 127 21.07 -4.30 -13.44
CA ALA A 127 19.65 -3.99 -13.28
C ALA A 127 18.89 -5.18 -12.66
N TYR A 128 17.73 -4.89 -12.05
CA TYR A 128 16.84 -5.89 -11.43
C TYR A 128 16.62 -7.11 -12.35
N GLY A 129 16.92 -8.31 -11.85
CA GLY A 129 16.61 -9.59 -12.52
C GLY A 129 17.77 -10.58 -12.69
N LYS A 130 19.04 -10.15 -12.60
CA LYS A 130 20.22 -11.05 -12.84
C LYS A 130 21.03 -11.48 -11.60
N MET A 131 20.55 -11.22 -10.39
CA MET A 131 21.34 -11.40 -9.15
C MET A 131 21.81 -12.85 -8.88
N ALA A 132 21.00 -13.86 -9.16
CA ALA A 132 21.26 -15.23 -8.69
C ALA A 132 22.57 -15.85 -9.21
N ALA A 133 22.91 -15.61 -10.49
CA ALA A 133 24.12 -16.16 -11.10
C ALA A 133 25.40 -15.40 -10.68
N ASP A 134 25.33 -14.06 -10.60
CA ASP A 134 26.45 -13.21 -10.18
C ASP A 134 26.87 -13.50 -8.73
N THR A 135 25.88 -13.66 -7.85
CA THR A 135 26.13 -13.82 -6.41
C THR A 135 26.91 -15.11 -6.09
N SER A 136 26.65 -16.21 -6.80
CA SER A 136 27.38 -17.48 -6.64
C SER A 136 28.89 -17.33 -6.91
N ASN A 137 29.24 -16.66 -8.03
CA ASN A 137 30.64 -16.37 -8.38
C ASN A 137 31.32 -15.46 -7.35
N ARG A 138 30.61 -14.43 -6.88
CA ARG A 138 31.13 -13.47 -5.90
C ARG A 138 31.39 -14.09 -4.54
N THR A 139 30.54 -15.04 -4.13
CA THR A 139 30.72 -15.81 -2.91
C THR A 139 31.88 -16.79 -3.00
N ALA A 140 32.04 -17.51 -4.13
CA ALA A 140 33.21 -18.36 -4.35
C ALA A 140 34.52 -17.56 -4.36
N ALA A 141 34.52 -16.36 -4.95
CA ALA A 141 35.67 -15.45 -4.94
C ALA A 141 35.96 -14.85 -3.55
N LEU A 142 34.93 -14.52 -2.75
CA LEU A 142 35.11 -14.07 -1.37
C LEU A 142 35.78 -15.16 -0.51
N ASP A 143 35.27 -16.39 -0.57
CA ASP A 143 35.87 -17.54 0.13
C ASP A 143 37.30 -17.79 -0.34
N TYR A 144 37.57 -17.74 -1.65
CA TYR A 144 38.92 -17.90 -2.19
C TYR A 144 39.90 -16.85 -1.63
N HIS A 145 39.54 -15.56 -1.68
CA HIS A 145 40.39 -14.49 -1.19
C HIS A 145 40.61 -14.54 0.32
N VAL A 146 39.56 -14.80 1.12
CA VAL A 146 39.68 -14.88 2.59
C VAL A 146 40.56 -16.06 3.00
N ASN A 147 40.40 -17.24 2.39
CA ASN A 147 41.29 -18.40 2.64
C ASN A 147 42.73 -18.12 2.18
N HIS A 148 42.92 -17.46 1.03
CA HIS A 148 44.25 -17.11 0.53
C HIS A 148 45.01 -16.14 1.45
N PHE A 149 44.32 -15.14 2.03
CA PHE A 149 44.94 -14.20 2.97
C PHE A 149 45.20 -14.79 4.37
N LEU A 150 44.47 -15.84 4.78
CA LEU A 150 44.64 -16.48 6.10
C LEU A 150 45.59 -17.69 6.10
N GLY A 151 45.73 -18.37 4.97
CA GLY A 151 46.53 -19.59 4.85
C GLY A 151 45.98 -20.77 5.66
N SER A 152 46.79 -21.81 5.84
CA SER A 152 46.42 -23.05 6.53
C SER A 152 46.52 -22.98 8.07
N THR A 153 46.84 -21.81 8.63
CA THR A 153 46.99 -21.60 10.09
C THR A 153 45.70 -21.22 10.82
N VAL A 154 44.58 -21.10 10.10
CA VAL A 154 43.28 -20.73 10.68
C VAL A 154 42.21 -21.68 10.15
N GLN A 155 41.50 -22.37 11.04
CA GLN A 155 40.37 -23.22 10.71
C GLN A 155 39.14 -22.35 10.47
N LEU A 156 38.79 -22.11 9.20
CA LEU A 156 37.68 -21.23 8.78
C LEU A 156 36.47 -22.02 8.28
N PHE A 157 35.26 -21.60 8.66
CA PHE A 157 34.01 -22.02 8.03
C PHE A 157 33.16 -20.80 7.66
N GLY A 158 32.72 -20.73 6.40
CA GLY A 158 31.83 -19.69 5.87
C GLY A 158 30.47 -20.26 5.47
N THR A 159 29.40 -19.52 5.71
CA THR A 159 28.05 -19.89 5.27
C THR A 159 27.23 -18.68 4.82
N ALA A 160 26.33 -18.92 3.86
CA ALA A 160 25.49 -17.89 3.25
C ALA A 160 24.34 -17.43 4.18
N ILE A 161 23.97 -16.16 4.09
CA ILE A 161 22.76 -15.59 4.71
C ILE A 161 21.73 -15.39 3.59
N LEU A 162 20.77 -16.30 3.48
CA LEU A 162 19.85 -16.41 2.33
C LEU A 162 18.44 -15.88 2.67
N THR A 163 18.02 -14.77 2.03
CA THR A 163 16.62 -14.31 2.05
C THR A 163 15.99 -14.64 0.70
N LYS A 164 14.86 -15.36 0.64
CA LYS A 164 14.17 -15.69 -0.63
C LYS A 164 15.11 -16.18 -1.76
N ASN A 165 16.03 -17.08 -1.45
CA ASN A 165 17.10 -17.61 -2.34
C ASN A 165 18.13 -16.58 -2.89
N VAL A 166 18.22 -15.39 -2.28
CA VAL A 166 19.26 -14.38 -2.54
C VAL A 166 20.20 -14.30 -1.34
N GLU A 167 21.51 -14.48 -1.55
CA GLU A 167 22.52 -14.27 -0.50
C GLU A 167 22.69 -12.77 -0.25
N ARG A 168 22.35 -12.33 0.98
CA ARG A 168 22.49 -10.93 1.45
C ARG A 168 23.82 -10.67 2.14
N GLY A 169 24.63 -11.70 2.32
CA GLY A 169 25.87 -11.65 3.07
C GLY A 169 26.33 -13.04 3.48
N ARG A 170 27.45 -13.08 4.20
CA ARG A 170 28.17 -14.30 4.54
C ARG A 170 28.66 -14.23 5.99
N LEU A 171 28.41 -15.30 6.74
CA LEU A 171 28.85 -15.47 8.12
C LEU A 171 30.06 -16.41 8.14
N TYR A 172 31.21 -15.87 8.56
CA TYR A 172 32.43 -16.62 8.83
C TYR A 172 32.58 -16.87 10.33
N VAL A 173 33.08 -18.05 10.69
CA VAL A 173 33.52 -18.41 12.05
C VAL A 173 34.88 -19.07 11.93
N PHE A 174 35.79 -18.80 12.87
CA PHE A 174 37.18 -19.24 12.79
C PHE A 174 37.76 -19.61 14.14
N SER A 175 38.71 -20.56 14.12
CA SER A 175 39.57 -20.88 15.26
C SER A 175 41.04 -21.02 14.82
N ARG A 176 41.98 -20.73 15.71
CA ARG A 176 43.42 -20.99 15.53
C ARG A 176 43.92 -22.25 16.23
N ASP A 177 43.07 -22.93 16.99
CA ASP A 177 43.41 -24.25 17.55
C ASP A 177 43.62 -25.25 16.40
N PRO A 178 44.82 -25.86 16.23
CA PRO A 178 45.08 -26.84 15.18
C PRO A 178 44.22 -28.11 15.30
N GLU A 179 43.72 -28.45 16.49
CA GLU A 179 42.84 -29.59 16.74
C GLU A 179 41.35 -29.26 16.48
N TYR A 180 41.02 -28.00 16.18
CA TYR A 180 39.65 -27.56 15.96
C TYR A 180 39.03 -28.14 14.67
N ALA A 181 38.21 -29.17 14.83
CA ALA A 181 37.47 -29.79 13.73
C ALA A 181 36.09 -29.13 13.47
N TRP A 182 35.79 -28.86 12.19
CA TRP A 182 34.47 -28.43 11.71
C TRP A 182 33.47 -29.59 11.59
N THR A 183 33.09 -30.14 12.75
CA THR A 183 32.10 -31.23 12.85
C THR A 183 30.74 -30.85 12.25
N GLU A 184 29.95 -31.85 11.82
CA GLU A 184 28.62 -31.62 11.24
C GLU A 184 27.71 -30.80 12.19
N THR A 185 27.79 -31.05 13.49
CA THR A 185 27.09 -30.28 14.53
C THR A 185 27.52 -28.81 14.54
N ARG A 186 28.82 -28.53 14.51
CA ARG A 186 29.33 -27.14 14.44
C ARG A 186 28.86 -26.44 13.16
N GLN A 187 28.94 -27.10 12.00
CA GLN A 187 28.46 -26.55 10.74
C GLN A 187 26.94 -26.25 10.77
N LYS A 188 26.14 -27.14 11.34
CA LYS A 188 24.69 -26.95 11.54
C LYS A 188 24.38 -25.75 12.44
N LEU A 189 25.17 -25.53 13.50
CA LEU A 189 24.99 -24.38 14.40
C LEU A 189 25.34 -23.04 13.74
N VAL A 190 26.42 -22.95 12.96
CA VAL A 190 26.72 -21.72 12.20
C VAL A 190 25.66 -21.43 11.14
N ARG A 191 25.19 -22.45 10.42
CA ARG A 191 24.06 -22.31 9.47
C ARG A 191 22.82 -21.77 10.15
N LEU A 192 22.42 -22.34 11.29
CA LEU A 192 21.26 -21.87 12.04
C LEU A 192 21.40 -20.40 12.49
N VAL A 193 22.59 -19.94 12.90
CA VAL A 193 22.83 -18.52 13.21
C VAL A 193 22.73 -17.62 11.96
N ALA A 194 23.19 -18.10 10.80
CA ALA A 194 23.04 -17.38 9.53
C ALA A 194 21.58 -17.33 9.04
N ASP A 195 20.83 -18.43 9.16
CA ASP A 195 19.40 -18.52 8.83
C ASP A 195 18.58 -17.55 9.70
N GLN A 196 18.84 -17.53 11.01
CA GLN A 196 18.24 -16.55 11.92
C GLN A 196 18.64 -15.11 11.59
N THR A 197 19.86 -14.89 11.07
CA THR A 197 20.29 -13.56 10.60
C THR A 197 19.57 -13.15 9.31
N ALA A 198 19.26 -14.08 8.41
CA ALA A 198 18.45 -13.81 7.23
C ALA A 198 17.02 -13.39 7.63
N VAL A 199 16.40 -14.12 8.55
CA VAL A 199 15.08 -13.79 9.11
C VAL A 199 15.08 -12.41 9.79
N ALA A 200 16.13 -12.06 10.53
CA ALA A 200 16.25 -10.73 11.15
C ALA A 200 16.32 -9.60 10.10
N ILE A 201 17.11 -9.79 9.03
CA ILE A 201 17.24 -8.80 7.93
C ILE A 201 15.91 -8.65 7.20
N GLU A 202 15.26 -9.76 6.84
CA GLU A 202 13.99 -9.73 6.08
C GLU A 202 12.85 -9.10 6.89
N ASN A 203 12.78 -9.33 8.20
CA ASN A 203 11.80 -8.68 9.07
C ASN A 203 12.02 -7.16 9.21
N ASP A 204 13.28 -6.69 9.21
CA ASP A 204 13.58 -5.24 9.25
C ASP A 204 13.20 -4.57 7.93
N GLU A 205 13.55 -5.19 6.78
CA GLU A 205 13.15 -4.71 5.45
C GLU A 205 11.63 -4.61 5.33
N LEU A 206 10.89 -5.67 5.68
CA LEU A 206 9.42 -5.68 5.70
C LEU A 206 8.84 -4.62 6.66
N THR A 207 9.46 -4.40 7.83
CA THR A 207 9.03 -3.38 8.79
C THR A 207 9.25 -1.96 8.25
N VAL A 208 10.34 -1.74 7.51
CA VAL A 208 10.64 -0.44 6.86
C VAL A 208 9.70 -0.19 5.68
N GLU A 209 9.36 -1.22 4.89
CA GLU A 209 8.35 -1.12 3.82
C GLU A 209 6.95 -0.85 4.37
N LEU A 210 6.54 -1.57 5.42
CA LEU A 210 5.25 -1.36 6.08
C LEU A 210 5.11 0.08 6.59
N ARG A 211 6.11 0.61 7.31
CA ARG A 211 6.10 2.00 7.80
C ARG A 211 6.04 3.05 6.69
N LYS A 212 6.70 2.80 5.54
CA LYS A 212 6.59 3.67 4.35
C LYS A 212 5.17 3.64 3.79
N LYS A 213 4.56 2.45 3.71
CA LYS A 213 3.18 2.28 3.25
C LYS A 213 2.19 2.95 4.21
N GLU A 214 2.25 2.67 5.51
CA GLU A 214 1.41 3.30 6.55
C GLU A 214 1.47 4.83 6.49
N ARG A 215 2.66 5.40 6.24
CA ARG A 215 2.84 6.84 6.07
C ARG A 215 2.12 7.37 4.82
N LEU A 216 2.32 6.72 3.67
CA LEU A 216 1.65 7.10 2.42
C LEU A 216 0.13 6.94 2.52
N ASP A 217 -0.34 5.84 3.11
CA ASP A 217 -1.76 5.59 3.38
C ASP A 217 -2.38 6.74 4.19
N ARG A 218 -1.69 7.19 5.25
CA ARG A 218 -2.13 8.31 6.09
C ARG A 218 -2.05 9.68 5.40
N GLU A 219 -1.04 9.92 4.58
CA GLU A 219 -0.93 11.16 3.78
C GLU A 219 -2.08 11.22 2.74
N LEU A 220 -2.50 10.07 2.19
CA LEU A 220 -3.69 9.96 1.33
C LEU A 220 -5.01 10.12 2.09
N GLU A 221 -5.14 9.56 3.31
CA GLU A 221 -6.33 9.73 4.17
C GLU A 221 -6.58 11.20 4.54
N ILE A 222 -5.52 11.97 4.82
CA ILE A 222 -5.64 13.42 5.09
C ILE A 222 -6.12 14.17 3.83
N GLY A 223 -5.60 13.83 2.64
CA GLY A 223 -6.06 14.42 1.38
C GLY A 223 -7.53 14.09 1.07
N ALA A 224 -7.94 12.85 1.31
CA ALA A 224 -9.32 12.39 1.22
C ALA A 224 -10.26 13.14 2.17
N GLU A 225 -9.88 13.29 3.44
CA GLU A 225 -10.69 14.03 4.41
C GLU A 225 -10.87 15.49 3.96
N ILE A 226 -9.79 16.16 3.53
CA ILE A 226 -9.86 17.53 3.02
C ILE A 226 -10.82 17.63 1.82
N GLN A 227 -10.74 16.72 0.85
CA GLN A 227 -11.64 16.69 -0.31
C GLN A 227 -13.11 16.54 0.11
N LEU A 228 -13.42 15.57 0.98
CA LEU A 228 -14.77 15.32 1.50
C LEU A 228 -15.30 16.52 2.30
N GLN A 229 -14.43 17.32 2.92
CA GLN A 229 -14.81 18.56 3.60
C GLN A 229 -15.12 19.73 2.65
N LEU A 230 -14.74 19.66 1.37
CA LEU A 230 -15.10 20.67 0.36
C LEU A 230 -16.54 20.49 -0.16
N LEU A 231 -17.02 19.25 -0.26
CA LEU A 231 -18.38 18.96 -0.71
C LEU A 231 -19.46 19.46 0.28
N PRO A 232 -20.70 19.74 -0.17
CA PRO A 232 -21.77 20.24 0.70
C PRO A 232 -22.16 19.24 1.80
N ARG A 233 -21.71 19.46 3.04
CA ARG A 233 -22.10 18.63 4.21
C ARG A 233 -23.61 18.58 4.50
N GLN A 234 -24.38 19.55 4.01
CA GLN A 234 -25.84 19.65 4.17
C GLN A 234 -26.44 20.39 2.96
N CYS A 235 -27.61 19.96 2.50
CA CYS A 235 -28.37 20.73 1.51
C CYS A 235 -28.83 22.09 2.09
N PRO A 236 -28.76 23.19 1.34
CA PRO A 236 -29.28 24.47 1.79
C PRO A 236 -30.81 24.48 1.84
N LYS A 237 -31.38 25.30 2.72
CA LYS A 237 -32.81 25.65 2.65
C LYS A 237 -33.01 26.70 1.56
N ILE A 238 -33.77 26.34 0.53
CA ILE A 238 -34.13 27.18 -0.61
C ILE A 238 -35.66 27.27 -0.65
N ASP A 239 -36.19 28.46 -0.90
CA ASP A 239 -37.64 28.68 -0.94
C ASP A 239 -38.26 27.94 -2.15
N GLY A 240 -39.43 27.33 -1.96
CA GLY A 240 -40.16 26.61 -3.03
C GLY A 240 -39.70 25.17 -3.33
N ILE A 241 -38.54 24.71 -2.83
CA ILE A 241 -38.02 23.35 -3.07
C ILE A 241 -37.58 22.63 -1.79
N GLU A 242 -37.44 21.32 -1.88
CA GLU A 242 -36.67 20.48 -0.94
C GLU A 242 -35.55 19.73 -1.68
N LEU A 243 -34.48 19.42 -0.94
CA LEU A 243 -33.24 18.85 -1.46
C LEU A 243 -32.73 17.72 -0.58
N ALA A 244 -32.33 16.62 -1.21
CA ALA A 244 -31.46 15.60 -0.63
C ALA A 244 -30.26 15.36 -1.57
N ALA A 245 -29.09 15.10 -1.02
CA ALA A 245 -27.89 14.79 -1.81
C ALA A 245 -26.97 13.84 -1.06
N LEU A 246 -26.31 12.95 -1.80
CA LEU A 246 -25.31 12.03 -1.28
C LEU A 246 -24.30 11.70 -2.40
N CYS A 247 -23.02 11.76 -2.06
CA CYS A 247 -21.92 11.17 -2.80
C CYS A 247 -21.40 9.98 -1.99
N ARG A 248 -21.21 8.83 -2.64
CA ARG A 248 -20.46 7.68 -2.10
C ARG A 248 -19.27 7.45 -3.01
N THR A 249 -18.05 7.70 -2.53
CA THR A 249 -16.86 7.43 -3.33
C THR A 249 -16.48 5.95 -3.29
N ALA A 250 -16.08 5.39 -4.43
CA ALA A 250 -15.52 4.03 -4.51
C ALA A 250 -14.04 4.01 -4.08
N SER A 251 -13.35 5.13 -4.22
CA SER A 251 -11.97 5.33 -3.78
C SER A 251 -11.88 6.22 -2.53
N ARG A 252 -10.70 6.29 -1.88
CA ARG A 252 -10.45 7.28 -0.80
C ARG A 252 -10.61 8.72 -1.29
N VAL A 253 -10.21 8.99 -2.53
CA VAL A 253 -10.32 10.29 -3.20
C VAL A 253 -11.11 10.10 -4.48
N GLY A 254 -12.18 10.87 -4.65
CA GLY A 254 -13.11 10.73 -5.78
C GLY A 254 -12.86 11.66 -6.96
N GLY A 255 -13.47 11.37 -8.10
CA GLY A 255 -13.62 12.28 -9.25
C GLY A 255 -14.90 13.13 -9.16
N ASP A 256 -15.96 12.53 -8.62
CA ASP A 256 -17.31 13.10 -8.47
C ASP A 256 -17.34 14.48 -7.78
N TYR A 257 -18.18 15.36 -8.33
CA TYR A 257 -18.43 16.72 -7.84
C TYR A 257 -19.92 17.01 -7.72
N TYR A 258 -20.31 17.69 -6.63
CA TYR A 258 -21.56 18.45 -6.57
C TYR A 258 -21.44 19.69 -5.67
N ASP A 259 -22.23 20.73 -5.96
CA ASP A 259 -22.29 21.93 -5.11
C ASP A 259 -23.64 22.66 -5.20
N PHE A 260 -23.95 23.44 -4.16
CA PHE A 260 -25.08 24.35 -4.06
C PHE A 260 -24.58 25.78 -3.84
N ILE A 261 -24.61 26.59 -4.89
CA ILE A 261 -23.94 27.89 -4.93
C ILE A 261 -25.01 29.01 -4.94
N PRO A 262 -25.07 29.92 -3.96
CA PRO A 262 -25.98 31.07 -4.05
C PRO A 262 -25.41 32.07 -5.07
N VAL A 263 -26.20 32.42 -6.09
CA VAL A 263 -25.77 33.29 -7.20
C VAL A 263 -25.43 34.71 -6.72
N ASN A 264 -26.02 35.15 -5.60
CA ASN A 264 -25.72 36.44 -4.98
C ASN A 264 -25.10 36.25 -3.58
N TYR A 265 -23.82 36.58 -3.41
CA TYR A 265 -23.11 36.44 -2.14
C TYR A 265 -23.55 37.44 -1.07
N ASP A 266 -23.97 38.65 -1.45
CA ASP A 266 -24.47 39.65 -0.49
C ASP A 266 -25.76 39.20 0.20
N ALA A 267 -26.51 38.26 -0.39
CA ALA A 267 -27.64 37.63 0.29
C ALA A 267 -27.23 36.84 1.56
N ARG A 268 -25.98 36.34 1.63
CA ARG A 268 -25.43 35.75 2.88
C ARG A 268 -25.12 36.81 3.94
N LEU A 269 -24.74 38.03 3.53
CA LEU A 269 -24.57 39.18 4.43
C LEU A 269 -25.92 39.77 4.87
N ALA A 270 -26.91 39.83 3.99
CA ALA A 270 -28.27 40.29 4.26
C ALA A 270 -28.96 39.52 5.41
N LYS A 271 -28.52 38.29 5.67
CA LYS A 271 -28.93 37.46 6.81
C LYS A 271 -28.59 38.07 8.19
N LYS A 272 -27.66 39.03 8.26
CA LYS A 272 -27.41 39.86 9.46
C LYS A 272 -28.29 41.12 9.54
N THR A 273 -28.96 41.51 8.46
CA THR A 273 -29.72 42.78 8.37
C THR A 273 -31.23 42.60 8.21
N GLY A 274 -31.74 41.37 8.40
CA GLY A 274 -33.18 41.07 8.37
C GLY A 274 -33.87 41.24 7.01
N ARG A 275 -33.11 41.37 5.91
CA ARG A 275 -33.69 41.42 4.55
C ARG A 275 -33.80 40.01 3.98
N MET A 276 -34.97 39.71 3.42
CA MET A 276 -35.34 38.37 2.97
C MET A 276 -34.60 37.97 1.68
N ASN A 277 -34.36 36.66 1.53
CA ASN A 277 -33.41 36.08 0.58
C ASN A 277 -33.82 36.30 -0.89
N THR A 278 -32.87 36.68 -1.76
CA THR A 278 -33.15 36.90 -3.20
C THR A 278 -32.93 35.65 -4.04
N GLY A 279 -33.60 34.55 -3.67
CA GLY A 279 -34.20 33.53 -4.54
C GLY A 279 -33.38 32.72 -5.56
N HIS A 280 -32.11 33.04 -5.86
CA HIS A 280 -31.34 32.39 -6.94
C HIS A 280 -30.23 31.48 -6.39
N TRP A 281 -30.26 30.22 -6.80
CA TRP A 281 -29.28 29.20 -6.43
C TRP A 281 -28.89 28.34 -7.61
N SER A 282 -27.58 28.15 -7.79
CA SER A 282 -27.03 27.19 -8.72
C SER A 282 -26.96 25.79 -8.09
N LEU A 283 -27.28 24.78 -8.89
CA LEU A 283 -26.99 23.38 -8.63
C LEU A 283 -25.97 22.92 -9.67
N ALA A 284 -24.92 22.24 -9.22
CA ALA A 284 -23.91 21.66 -10.10
C ALA A 284 -23.69 20.18 -9.74
N ILE A 285 -23.50 19.35 -10.76
CA ILE A 285 -23.02 17.97 -10.64
C ILE A 285 -22.06 17.68 -11.80
N GLY A 286 -21.04 16.85 -11.59
CA GLY A 286 -20.11 16.45 -12.64
C GLY A 286 -19.13 15.37 -12.19
N ASP A 287 -18.42 14.78 -13.15
CA ASP A 287 -17.31 13.86 -12.92
C ASP A 287 -16.04 14.31 -13.66
N VAL A 288 -14.89 14.02 -13.06
CA VAL A 288 -13.54 14.30 -13.57
C VAL A 288 -12.90 13.00 -14.03
N MET A 289 -12.58 12.90 -15.32
CA MET A 289 -12.08 11.67 -15.95
C MET A 289 -11.01 10.92 -15.13
N GLY A 290 -11.37 9.71 -14.69
CA GLY A 290 -10.52 8.80 -13.92
C GLY A 290 -10.66 8.97 -12.41
N LYS A 291 -9.85 8.26 -11.61
CA LYS A 291 -10.07 8.15 -10.16
C LYS A 291 -8.83 8.32 -9.29
N GLY A 292 -9.07 8.53 -7.99
CA GLY A 292 -8.02 8.79 -6.99
C GLY A 292 -7.50 10.22 -7.01
N VAL A 293 -6.30 10.41 -6.44
CA VAL A 293 -5.68 11.74 -6.22
C VAL A 293 -5.70 12.67 -7.43
N PRO A 294 -5.37 12.24 -8.68
CA PRO A 294 -5.34 13.15 -9.82
C PRO A 294 -6.71 13.74 -10.16
N ALA A 295 -7.77 12.93 -10.10
CA ALA A 295 -9.13 13.38 -10.35
C ALA A 295 -9.61 14.34 -9.24
N GLY A 296 -9.36 13.99 -7.97
CA GLY A 296 -9.79 14.82 -6.85
C GLY A 296 -9.11 16.19 -6.73
N LEU A 297 -7.87 16.32 -7.23
CA LEU A 297 -7.20 17.61 -7.36
C LEU A 297 -7.86 18.49 -8.43
N ILE A 298 -8.23 17.91 -9.58
CA ILE A 298 -8.95 18.62 -10.63
C ILE A 298 -10.39 18.95 -10.19
N MET A 299 -11.07 18.09 -9.43
CA MET A 299 -12.37 18.41 -8.81
C MET A 299 -12.25 19.60 -7.85
N THR A 300 -11.19 19.64 -7.05
CA THR A 300 -10.91 20.77 -6.14
C THR A 300 -10.70 22.07 -6.93
N MET A 301 -10.01 22.00 -8.08
CA MET A 301 -9.79 23.13 -8.99
C MET A 301 -11.09 23.60 -9.67
N LEU A 302 -11.84 22.67 -10.27
CA LEU A 302 -13.18 22.85 -10.84
C LEU A 302 -14.09 23.60 -9.87
N ARG A 303 -14.18 23.11 -8.62
CA ARG A 303 -14.97 23.72 -7.56
C ARG A 303 -14.55 25.16 -7.27
N GLY A 304 -13.24 25.42 -7.22
CA GLY A 304 -12.71 26.77 -7.02
C GLY A 304 -13.11 27.72 -8.14
N MET A 305 -12.91 27.30 -9.40
CA MET A 305 -13.17 28.09 -10.59
C MET A 305 -14.68 28.33 -10.81
N LEU A 306 -15.50 27.28 -10.75
CA LEU A 306 -16.96 27.42 -10.89
C LEU A 306 -17.56 28.33 -9.81
N ARG A 307 -17.16 28.17 -8.53
CA ARG A 307 -17.66 29.03 -7.45
C ARG A 307 -17.22 30.49 -7.55
N ALA A 308 -16.19 30.79 -8.34
CA ALA A 308 -15.81 32.16 -8.69
C ALA A 308 -16.62 32.67 -9.89
N GLU A 309 -16.77 31.86 -10.94
CA GLU A 309 -17.48 32.26 -12.17
C GLU A 309 -18.99 32.50 -11.96
N VAL A 310 -19.63 31.74 -11.05
CA VAL A 310 -21.03 31.99 -10.64
C VAL A 310 -21.24 33.41 -10.06
N LEU A 311 -20.20 34.03 -9.50
CA LEU A 311 -20.29 35.41 -8.96
C LEU A 311 -20.44 36.47 -10.05
N ASN A 312 -20.09 36.14 -11.29
CA ASN A 312 -20.22 37.04 -12.44
C ASN A 312 -21.66 37.11 -12.98
N ALA A 313 -22.58 36.27 -12.48
CA ALA A 313 -24.00 36.22 -12.85
C ALA A 313 -24.25 36.10 -14.38
N HIS A 314 -23.34 35.42 -15.09
CA HIS A 314 -23.52 35.01 -16.48
C HIS A 314 -24.55 33.87 -16.59
N SER A 315 -25.05 33.62 -17.80
CA SER A 315 -25.99 32.50 -18.03
C SER A 315 -25.29 31.13 -17.93
N PRO A 316 -26.03 30.02 -17.69
CA PRO A 316 -25.48 28.68 -17.59
C PRO A 316 -24.51 28.28 -18.73
N ALA A 317 -24.88 28.54 -19.98
CA ALA A 317 -24.02 28.26 -21.12
C ALA A 317 -22.71 29.06 -21.09
N ARG A 318 -22.77 30.33 -20.69
CA ARG A 318 -21.61 31.21 -20.66
C ARG A 318 -20.67 30.90 -19.50
N ILE A 319 -21.20 30.46 -18.35
CA ILE A 319 -20.44 29.93 -17.22
C ILE A 319 -19.62 28.71 -17.66
N LEU A 320 -20.25 27.73 -18.34
CA LEU A 320 -19.53 26.56 -18.86
C LEU A 320 -18.47 26.95 -19.92
N GLN A 321 -18.77 27.91 -20.78
CA GLN A 321 -17.81 28.38 -21.80
C GLN A 321 -16.57 29.06 -21.18
N HIS A 322 -16.75 29.91 -20.17
CA HIS A 322 -15.63 30.52 -19.44
C HIS A 322 -14.84 29.47 -18.65
N LEU A 323 -15.53 28.55 -17.97
CA LEU A 323 -14.89 27.47 -17.21
C LEU A 323 -14.02 26.56 -18.11
N ASN A 324 -14.52 26.19 -19.30
CA ASN A 324 -13.75 25.48 -20.30
C ASN A 324 -12.51 26.27 -20.75
N HIS A 325 -12.66 27.56 -21.06
CA HIS A 325 -11.55 28.39 -21.49
C HIS A 325 -10.44 28.55 -20.43
N VAL A 326 -10.82 28.61 -19.14
CA VAL A 326 -9.85 28.72 -18.02
C VAL A 326 -9.21 27.37 -17.69
N MET A 327 -9.96 26.27 -17.71
CA MET A 327 -9.45 24.93 -17.36
C MET A 327 -8.69 24.24 -18.51
N TYR A 328 -8.84 24.68 -19.76
CA TYR A 328 -8.35 23.96 -20.95
C TYR A 328 -6.89 23.53 -20.85
N ALA A 329 -5.97 24.47 -20.54
CA ALA A 329 -4.55 24.17 -20.50
C ALA A 329 -4.17 23.16 -19.41
N ASP A 330 -4.80 23.21 -18.23
CA ASP A 330 -4.51 22.28 -17.13
C ASP A 330 -5.07 20.87 -17.42
N LEU A 331 -6.21 20.80 -18.11
CA LEU A 331 -6.86 19.55 -18.53
C LEU A 331 -6.12 18.90 -19.71
N GLU A 332 -5.71 19.67 -20.72
CA GLU A 332 -4.88 19.21 -21.85
C GLU A 332 -3.54 18.65 -21.35
N ASN A 333 -2.79 19.41 -20.54
CA ASN A 333 -1.51 18.96 -19.99
C ASN A 333 -1.63 17.70 -19.10
N SER A 334 -2.78 17.50 -18.43
CA SER A 334 -3.03 16.31 -17.60
C SER A 334 -3.69 15.15 -18.36
N ASN A 335 -3.97 15.31 -19.66
CA ASN A 335 -4.68 14.37 -20.53
C ASN A 335 -6.03 13.93 -19.94
N ARG A 336 -6.82 14.89 -19.46
CA ARG A 336 -8.13 14.67 -18.80
C ARG A 336 -9.18 15.64 -19.33
N PHE A 337 -10.42 15.33 -19.01
CA PHE A 337 -11.58 16.20 -19.25
C PHE A 337 -12.54 16.08 -18.06
N VAL A 338 -13.55 16.96 -18.04
CA VAL A 338 -14.59 16.98 -16.99
C VAL A 338 -15.97 17.01 -17.65
N THR A 339 -16.86 16.14 -17.18
CA THR A 339 -18.30 16.24 -17.44
C THR A 339 -18.92 17.18 -16.41
N LEU A 340 -19.81 18.09 -16.81
CA LEU A 340 -20.47 18.99 -15.85
C LEU A 340 -21.87 19.39 -16.32
N PHE A 341 -22.89 19.12 -15.50
CA PHE A 341 -24.20 19.74 -15.61
C PHE A 341 -24.30 20.92 -14.64
N TYR A 342 -24.67 22.09 -15.15
CA TYR A 342 -24.84 23.30 -14.35
C TYR A 342 -26.23 23.90 -14.58
N SER A 343 -26.94 24.19 -13.49
CA SER A 343 -28.27 24.81 -13.53
C SER A 343 -28.45 25.90 -12.47
N GLU A 344 -29.39 26.80 -12.72
CA GLU A 344 -29.80 27.88 -11.84
C GLU A 344 -31.30 27.85 -11.63
N TYR A 345 -31.71 27.73 -10.37
CA TYR A 345 -33.09 27.76 -9.93
C TYR A 345 -33.49 29.14 -9.43
N ASN A 346 -34.58 29.69 -9.96
CA ASN A 346 -35.21 30.91 -9.49
C ASN A 346 -36.46 30.58 -8.67
N ALA A 347 -36.36 30.68 -7.35
CA ALA A 347 -37.45 30.39 -6.42
C ALA A 347 -38.71 31.26 -6.60
N LYS A 348 -38.60 32.45 -7.20
CA LYS A 348 -39.75 33.35 -7.41
C LYS A 348 -40.60 32.93 -8.60
N THR A 349 -39.97 32.39 -9.65
CA THR A 349 -40.66 31.98 -10.89
C THR A 349 -40.84 30.47 -10.98
N ARG A 350 -40.12 29.68 -10.17
CA ARG A 350 -39.97 28.22 -10.29
C ARG A 350 -39.36 27.77 -11.63
N THR A 351 -38.63 28.66 -12.29
CA THR A 351 -37.88 28.36 -13.52
C THR A 351 -36.50 27.79 -13.17
N LEU A 352 -36.10 26.74 -13.87
CA LEU A 352 -34.75 26.19 -13.84
C LEU A 352 -34.10 26.42 -15.21
N CYS A 353 -33.05 27.24 -15.27
CA CYS A 353 -32.21 27.42 -16.45
C CYS A 353 -30.98 26.51 -16.34
N TYR A 354 -30.50 25.92 -17.42
CA TYR A 354 -29.41 24.94 -17.35
C TYR A 354 -28.59 24.82 -18.65
N SER A 355 -27.40 24.24 -18.51
CA SER A 355 -26.51 23.86 -19.62
C SER A 355 -25.70 22.61 -19.22
N ASN A 356 -25.32 21.81 -20.23
CA ASN A 356 -24.67 20.52 -20.06
C ASN A 356 -23.35 20.44 -20.84
N ALA A 357 -22.25 20.18 -20.14
CA ALA A 357 -20.95 19.83 -20.71
C ALA A 357 -20.80 18.31 -20.82
N ALA A 358 -21.67 17.70 -21.63
CA ALA A 358 -21.70 16.25 -21.91
C ALA A 358 -21.71 15.33 -20.65
N HIS A 359 -22.36 15.77 -19.57
CA HIS A 359 -22.69 14.96 -18.40
C HIS A 359 -24.01 14.22 -18.59
N ASN A 360 -24.28 13.24 -17.72
CA ASN A 360 -25.53 12.48 -17.68
C ASN A 360 -26.74 13.43 -17.53
N PRO A 361 -27.69 13.47 -18.49
CA PRO A 361 -28.82 14.40 -18.43
C PRO A 361 -29.73 14.14 -17.22
N PRO A 362 -29.95 15.14 -16.33
CA PRO A 362 -30.85 14.99 -15.19
C PRO A 362 -32.27 14.63 -15.61
N LEU A 363 -32.91 13.75 -14.83
CA LEU A 363 -34.24 13.23 -15.11
C LEU A 363 -35.29 14.02 -14.32
N LEU A 364 -36.14 14.78 -15.02
CA LEU A 364 -37.30 15.48 -14.48
C LEU A 364 -38.53 14.57 -14.57
N TRP A 365 -39.10 14.21 -13.43
CA TRP A 365 -40.44 13.66 -13.31
C TRP A 365 -41.45 14.78 -13.10
N GLN A 366 -42.46 14.83 -13.97
CA GLN A 366 -43.52 15.84 -13.94
C GLN A 366 -44.75 15.31 -13.21
N ALA A 367 -45.13 15.93 -12.10
CA ALA A 367 -46.13 15.37 -11.20
C ALA A 367 -47.55 15.34 -11.82
N ALA A 368 -47.92 16.40 -12.54
CA ALA A 368 -49.25 16.55 -13.13
C ALA A 368 -49.55 15.57 -14.28
N THR A 369 -48.52 15.02 -14.92
CA THR A 369 -48.63 14.10 -16.07
C THR A 369 -48.07 12.71 -15.80
N GLY A 370 -47.28 12.54 -14.73
CA GLY A 370 -46.54 11.32 -14.41
C GLY A 370 -45.43 10.95 -15.40
N THR A 371 -45.10 11.87 -16.34
CA THR A 371 -44.12 11.67 -17.41
C THR A 371 -42.70 11.99 -16.97
N LEU A 372 -41.72 11.38 -17.63
CA LEU A 372 -40.30 11.64 -17.41
C LEU A 372 -39.71 12.39 -18.61
N LYS A 373 -38.84 13.37 -18.34
CA LYS A 373 -38.12 14.16 -19.34
C LYS A 373 -36.63 14.25 -18.97
N ARG A 374 -35.75 14.05 -19.94
CA ARG A 374 -34.31 14.34 -19.83
C ARG A 374 -34.08 15.84 -19.97
N LEU A 375 -33.27 16.42 -19.09
CA LEU A 375 -32.83 17.81 -19.17
C LEU A 375 -31.45 17.85 -19.82
N ASP A 376 -31.41 18.18 -21.11
CA ASP A 376 -30.17 18.16 -21.90
C ASP A 376 -30.05 19.38 -22.82
N THR A 377 -28.82 19.68 -23.26
CA THR A 377 -28.43 20.78 -24.15
C THR A 377 -27.17 20.37 -24.93
N LEU A 378 -27.02 20.86 -26.16
CA LEU A 378 -25.76 20.67 -26.90
C LEU A 378 -24.59 21.36 -26.18
N GLY A 379 -23.52 20.60 -25.94
CA GLY A 379 -22.28 21.03 -25.30
C GLY A 379 -21.27 19.89 -25.30
N MET A 380 -20.01 20.18 -24.95
CA MET A 380 -18.90 19.25 -25.06
C MET A 380 -18.09 19.19 -23.76
N LEU A 381 -17.39 18.08 -23.53
CA LEU A 381 -16.55 17.83 -22.36
C LEU A 381 -15.60 19.01 -22.09
N ILE A 382 -15.57 19.50 -20.84
CA ILE A 382 -14.69 20.58 -20.42
C ILE A 382 -13.24 20.10 -20.56
N GLY A 383 -12.40 20.88 -21.23
CA GLY A 383 -10.99 20.59 -21.48
C GLY A 383 -10.68 19.91 -22.82
N LEU A 384 -11.69 19.51 -23.62
CA LEU A 384 -11.44 18.75 -24.85
C LEU A 384 -11.24 19.63 -26.11
N ASP A 385 -11.94 20.77 -26.20
CA ASP A 385 -11.66 21.84 -27.19
C ASP A 385 -11.93 23.20 -26.55
N ILE A 386 -10.95 24.09 -26.57
CA ILE A 386 -11.03 25.47 -26.06
C ILE A 386 -12.13 26.31 -26.74
N ASN A 387 -12.52 25.94 -27.97
CA ASN A 387 -13.53 26.63 -28.77
C ASN A 387 -14.96 26.10 -28.54
N SER A 388 -15.13 25.11 -27.64
CA SER A 388 -16.43 24.50 -27.34
C SER A 388 -17.52 25.53 -27.08
N GLN A 389 -18.66 25.34 -27.74
CA GLN A 389 -19.87 26.12 -27.52
C GLN A 389 -20.84 25.31 -26.68
N TYR A 390 -21.53 26.00 -25.77
CA TYR A 390 -22.49 25.43 -24.85
C TYR A 390 -23.84 26.09 -25.12
N HIS A 391 -24.90 25.28 -25.20
CA HIS A 391 -26.27 25.75 -25.34
C HIS A 391 -26.95 25.80 -23.97
N GLU A 392 -27.87 26.74 -23.81
CA GLU A 392 -28.73 26.83 -22.63
C GLU A 392 -30.16 26.43 -22.96
N ALA A 393 -30.85 25.88 -21.96
CA ALA A 393 -32.28 25.64 -22.00
C ALA A 393 -32.91 26.04 -20.66
N GLN A 394 -34.24 26.17 -20.64
CA GLN A 394 -35.00 26.42 -19.42
C GLN A 394 -36.23 25.53 -19.34
N VAL A 395 -36.63 25.20 -18.11
CA VAL A 395 -37.88 24.49 -17.82
C VAL A 395 -38.64 25.21 -16.70
N GLN A 396 -39.95 25.31 -16.87
CA GLN A 396 -40.84 25.90 -15.88
C GLN A 396 -41.44 24.78 -15.02
N LEU A 397 -40.99 24.69 -13.77
CA LEU A 397 -41.40 23.63 -12.85
C LEU A 397 -42.74 23.95 -12.17
N GLN A 398 -43.48 22.89 -11.83
CA GLN A 398 -44.77 22.91 -11.14
C GLN A 398 -44.68 22.27 -9.75
N PRO A 399 -45.65 22.51 -8.85
CA PRO A 399 -45.72 21.81 -7.55
C PRO A 399 -45.66 20.29 -7.69
N GLY A 400 -44.80 19.63 -6.90
CA GLY A 400 -44.57 18.18 -6.93
C GLY A 400 -43.56 17.70 -7.98
N ASP A 401 -43.19 18.52 -8.97
CA ASP A 401 -42.17 18.14 -9.96
C ASP A 401 -40.85 17.81 -9.25
N THR A 402 -40.24 16.69 -9.64
CA THR A 402 -39.05 16.14 -8.98
C THR A 402 -37.96 15.89 -10.00
N ILE A 403 -36.71 16.26 -9.70
CA ILE A 403 -35.55 16.11 -10.59
C ILE A 403 -34.47 15.30 -9.87
N ILE A 404 -33.87 14.33 -10.57
CA ILE A 404 -32.61 13.72 -10.13
C ILE A 404 -31.44 14.11 -11.04
N TYR A 405 -30.36 14.53 -10.40
CA TYR A 405 -29.04 14.74 -10.99
C TYR A 405 -28.17 13.58 -10.51
N TYR A 406 -27.49 12.86 -11.39
CA TYR A 406 -26.76 11.63 -11.06
C TYR A 406 -25.49 11.50 -11.88
N THR A 407 -24.45 10.89 -11.32
CA THR A 407 -23.21 10.55 -12.03
C THR A 407 -23.30 9.14 -12.64
N ASP A 408 -22.45 8.83 -13.60
CA ASP A 408 -22.52 7.59 -14.39
C ASP A 408 -22.27 6.32 -13.56
N GLY A 409 -21.61 6.41 -12.39
CA GLY A 409 -21.54 5.32 -11.42
C GLY A 409 -22.89 4.72 -11.01
N PHE A 410 -24.02 5.42 -11.21
CA PHE A 410 -25.38 4.84 -11.13
C PHE A 410 -25.77 3.98 -12.33
N THR A 411 -25.38 4.36 -13.56
CA THR A 411 -25.73 3.67 -14.82
C THR A 411 -24.72 2.61 -15.25
N ASP A 412 -23.54 2.64 -14.65
CA ASP A 412 -22.37 1.81 -14.97
C ASP A 412 -22.13 0.74 -13.89
N ALA A 413 -22.82 0.85 -12.75
CA ALA A 413 -22.98 -0.19 -11.74
C ALA A 413 -23.33 -1.55 -12.36
N ALA A 414 -22.50 -2.56 -12.10
CA ALA A 414 -22.58 -3.87 -12.73
C ALA A 414 -23.15 -4.96 -11.80
N SER A 415 -24.01 -5.82 -12.36
CA SER A 415 -24.60 -6.98 -11.71
C SER A 415 -23.55 -8.09 -11.48
N GLN A 416 -23.95 -9.17 -10.80
CA GLN A 416 -23.08 -10.34 -10.66
C GLN A 416 -22.69 -10.99 -12.01
N ASN A 417 -23.52 -10.82 -13.04
CA ASN A 417 -23.29 -11.37 -14.39
C ASN A 417 -22.53 -10.39 -15.31
N GLY A 418 -22.36 -9.13 -14.91
CA GLY A 418 -21.79 -8.06 -15.75
C GLY A 418 -22.81 -7.21 -16.49
N ASP A 419 -24.12 -7.43 -16.28
CA ASP A 419 -25.16 -6.53 -16.81
C ASP A 419 -25.06 -5.17 -16.10
N ARG A 420 -25.19 -4.06 -16.83
CA ARG A 420 -25.22 -2.72 -16.23
C ARG A 420 -26.62 -2.39 -15.70
N PHE A 421 -26.70 -1.54 -14.67
CA PHE A 421 -27.98 -1.04 -14.15
C PHE A 421 -28.70 -0.17 -15.19
N ASP A 422 -27.95 0.61 -15.97
CA ASP A 422 -28.42 1.45 -17.07
C ASP A 422 -29.40 2.60 -16.70
N GLU A 423 -29.59 3.50 -17.67
CA GLU A 423 -30.45 4.68 -17.50
C GLU A 423 -31.95 4.34 -17.56
N GLU A 424 -32.35 3.28 -18.27
CA GLU A 424 -33.75 2.86 -18.33
C GLU A 424 -34.21 2.28 -16.99
N SER A 425 -33.36 1.52 -16.29
CA SER A 425 -33.68 1.06 -14.94
C SER A 425 -33.59 2.19 -13.93
N LEU A 426 -32.65 3.12 -14.04
CA LEU A 426 -32.65 4.32 -13.20
C LEU A 426 -33.96 5.12 -13.37
N ALA A 427 -34.38 5.37 -14.61
CA ALA A 427 -35.65 6.02 -14.94
C ALA A 427 -36.87 5.28 -14.38
N ARG A 428 -36.90 3.94 -14.50
CA ARG A 428 -37.97 3.05 -14.02
C ARG A 428 -38.11 3.10 -12.49
N HIS A 429 -37.01 2.97 -11.76
CA HIS A 429 -37.01 3.04 -10.30
C HIS A 429 -37.29 4.47 -9.82
N PHE A 430 -36.81 5.52 -10.51
CA PHE A 430 -37.12 6.91 -10.16
C PHE A 430 -38.61 7.26 -10.36
N GLN A 431 -39.24 6.81 -11.46
CA GLN A 431 -40.68 6.98 -11.67
C GLN A 431 -41.52 6.20 -10.63
N TRP A 432 -41.02 5.06 -10.14
CA TRP A 432 -41.63 4.37 -8.99
C TRP A 432 -41.48 5.19 -7.70
N ALA A 433 -40.28 5.68 -7.40
CA ALA A 433 -39.98 6.44 -6.19
C ALA A 433 -40.85 7.70 -6.06
N CYS A 434 -40.98 8.48 -7.15
CA CYS A 434 -41.83 9.69 -7.17
C CYS A 434 -43.32 9.44 -6.90
N ARG A 435 -43.79 8.18 -6.98
CA ARG A 435 -45.19 7.78 -6.70
C ARG A 435 -45.40 7.18 -5.31
N HIS A 436 -44.33 6.81 -4.60
CA HIS A 436 -44.40 6.05 -3.33
C HIS A 436 -43.56 6.65 -2.20
N CYS A 437 -42.71 7.64 -2.48
CA CYS A 437 -41.83 8.31 -1.51
C CYS A 437 -42.21 9.79 -1.40
N GLU A 438 -42.60 10.24 -0.21
CA GLU A 438 -43.10 11.60 0.03
C GLU A 438 -42.01 12.69 0.10
N THR A 439 -40.73 12.31 0.19
CA THR A 439 -39.62 13.27 0.39
C THR A 439 -38.42 12.97 -0.51
N PRO A 440 -37.58 13.98 -0.84
CA PRO A 440 -36.34 13.78 -1.60
C PRO A 440 -35.38 12.78 -0.95
N GLN A 441 -35.34 12.75 0.40
CA GLN A 441 -34.47 11.84 1.15
C GLN A 441 -34.91 10.38 0.98
N ALA A 442 -36.22 10.11 1.04
CA ALA A 442 -36.75 8.77 0.80
C ALA A 442 -36.52 8.29 -0.65
N ILE A 443 -36.63 9.19 -1.63
CA ILE A 443 -36.30 8.90 -3.04
C ILE A 443 -34.80 8.57 -3.18
N LEU A 444 -33.92 9.35 -2.55
CA LEU A 444 -32.47 9.15 -2.56
C LEU A 444 -32.10 7.80 -1.96
N GLU A 445 -32.59 7.50 -0.75
CA GLU A 445 -32.32 6.24 -0.04
C GLU A 445 -32.84 5.04 -0.82
N TYR A 446 -34.04 5.13 -1.41
CA TYR A 446 -34.58 4.08 -2.27
C TYR A 446 -33.67 3.82 -3.47
N LEU A 447 -33.25 4.84 -4.22
CA LEU A 447 -32.42 4.67 -5.42
C LEU A 447 -31.04 4.06 -5.11
N PHE A 448 -30.36 4.52 -4.05
CA PHE A 448 -29.11 3.89 -3.59
C PHE A 448 -29.33 2.42 -3.16
N ASN A 449 -30.46 2.10 -2.53
CA ASN A 449 -30.78 0.74 -2.13
C ASN A 449 -31.09 -0.17 -3.34
N GLN A 450 -31.72 0.33 -4.40
CA GLN A 450 -31.93 -0.45 -5.63
C GLN A 450 -30.62 -0.79 -6.35
N VAL A 451 -29.70 0.17 -6.48
CA VAL A 451 -28.37 -0.11 -7.09
C VAL A 451 -27.55 -1.08 -6.23
N GLN A 452 -27.56 -0.94 -4.90
CA GLN A 452 -26.87 -1.89 -4.02
C GLN A 452 -27.48 -3.31 -4.08
N GLN A 453 -28.79 -3.44 -4.26
CA GLN A 453 -29.46 -4.73 -4.47
C GLN A 453 -29.10 -5.35 -5.82
N PHE A 454 -28.91 -4.54 -6.86
CA PHE A 454 -28.49 -4.98 -8.20
C PHE A 454 -27.02 -5.44 -8.27
N ILE A 455 -26.11 -4.68 -7.64
CA ILE A 455 -24.69 -5.04 -7.48
C ILE A 455 -24.53 -6.29 -6.58
N GLY A 456 -25.36 -6.39 -5.54
CA GLY A 456 -25.35 -7.46 -4.54
C GLY A 456 -24.66 -7.07 -3.23
N ALA A 457 -25.06 -7.69 -2.12
CA ALA A 457 -24.74 -7.23 -0.77
C ALA A 457 -23.24 -7.32 -0.35
N GLU A 458 -22.44 -8.15 -1.02
CA GLU A 458 -21.00 -8.30 -0.73
C GLU A 458 -20.10 -7.50 -1.70
N ARG A 459 -20.69 -6.91 -2.75
CA ARG A 459 -19.97 -6.14 -3.77
C ARG A 459 -20.15 -4.64 -3.54
N HIS A 460 -19.12 -3.89 -3.90
CA HIS A 460 -19.09 -2.42 -3.87
C HIS A 460 -18.98 -1.92 -5.31
N ASN A 461 -19.41 -0.69 -5.58
CA ASN A 461 -19.24 -0.09 -6.90
C ASN A 461 -17.75 0.21 -7.16
N GLU A 462 -17.29 0.10 -8.42
CA GLU A 462 -15.90 0.43 -8.77
C GLU A 462 -15.69 1.92 -9.08
N ASP A 463 -16.77 2.69 -9.22
CA ASP A 463 -16.76 4.14 -9.43
C ASP A 463 -17.67 4.90 -8.47
N ASP A 464 -17.40 6.20 -8.36
CA ASP A 464 -18.11 7.08 -7.44
C ASP A 464 -19.60 7.21 -7.81
N MET A 465 -20.47 7.37 -6.80
CA MET A 465 -21.92 7.47 -6.99
C MET A 465 -22.46 8.72 -6.30
N THR A 466 -22.76 9.76 -7.08
CA THR A 466 -23.41 10.99 -6.60
C THR A 466 -24.83 11.09 -7.14
N LEU A 467 -25.74 11.48 -6.24
CA LEU A 467 -27.16 11.73 -6.53
C LEU A 467 -27.62 12.97 -5.79
N ILE A 468 -28.26 13.90 -6.50
CA ILE A 468 -29.04 15.01 -5.94
C ILE A 468 -30.50 14.79 -6.32
N VAL A 469 -31.40 14.83 -5.34
CA VAL A 469 -32.85 14.85 -5.56
C VAL A 469 -33.37 16.25 -5.20
N MET A 470 -34.02 16.92 -6.15
CA MET A 470 -34.67 18.22 -5.97
C MET A 470 -36.17 18.08 -6.24
N GLN A 471 -37.01 18.45 -5.27
CA GLN A 471 -38.47 18.40 -5.41
C GLN A 471 -39.07 19.78 -5.20
N VAL A 472 -39.98 20.21 -6.09
CA VAL A 472 -40.77 21.43 -5.90
C VAL A 472 -41.87 21.14 -4.89
N LYS A 473 -41.97 21.99 -3.86
CA LYS A 473 -42.98 21.85 -2.81
C LYS A 473 -44.40 21.94 -3.41
N PRO A 474 -45.36 21.15 -2.88
CA PRO A 474 -46.78 21.48 -3.01
C PRO A 474 -47.05 22.93 -2.60
N GLU A 475 -48.03 23.57 -3.23
CA GLU A 475 -48.62 24.79 -2.67
C GLU A 475 -49.44 24.41 -1.42
N ALA A 476 -49.40 25.27 -0.41
CA ALA A 476 -49.86 25.00 0.96
C ALA A 476 -51.12 25.80 1.32
#